data_AF-A0A842LRL3-F1
#
_entry.id   AF-A0A842LRL3-F1
#
_cell.length_a   1.000
_cell.length_b   1.000
_cell.length_c   1.000
_cell.angle_alpha   90.00
_cell.angle_beta   90.00
_cell.angle_gamma   90.00
#
_symmetry.space_group_name_H-M   'P 1'
#
loop_
_entity.id
_entity.type
_entity.pdbx_description
1 polymer ?
#
loop_
_entity_poly.entity_id
_entity_poly.type
_entity_poly.pdbx_seq_one_letter_code
_entity_poly.pdbx_strand_id
1 'polypeptide(L)'
;MKDQKGVLVAINGTIAGLEFVSRTEAYRRLHDRIIGSYAIEAMLHERVGYGAIEPGSFIEEIMGADEKSYPSAGYGRDHRYTSDHITGSALTYRGEVVHSVFFSLGNDCSKTG
;
A
#
# COMPACT_ATOMS: atom_id res chain seq x y z
N MET A 1 -5.60 14.02 12.48
CA MET A 1 -7.00 13.73 12.12
C MET A 1 -7.57 12.77 13.16
N LYS A 2 -8.80 12.98 13.66
CA LYS A 2 -9.44 11.99 14.54
C LYS A 2 -9.90 10.81 13.67
N ASP A 3 -9.66 9.59 14.15
CA ASP A 3 -10.15 8.34 13.56
C ASP A 3 -9.51 7.86 12.24
N GLN A 4 -8.42 8.47 11.78
CA GLN A 4 -7.67 7.98 10.63
C GLN A 4 -7.03 6.61 10.92
N LYS A 5 -7.13 5.69 9.96
CA LYS A 5 -6.66 4.30 10.05
C LYS A 5 -5.70 3.90 8.94
N GLY A 6 -5.41 4.80 8.02
CA GLY A 6 -4.61 4.48 6.86
C GLY A 6 -4.33 5.70 5.99
N VAL A 7 -3.61 5.46 4.91
CA VAL A 7 -3.26 6.45 3.90
C VAL A 7 -3.13 5.76 2.54
N LEU A 8 -3.59 6.45 1.51
CA LEU A 8 -3.25 6.19 0.12
C LEU A 8 -2.28 7.29 -0.29
N VAL A 9 -1.10 6.92 -0.79
CA VAL A 9 -0.06 7.86 -1.17
C VAL A 9 0.11 7.84 -2.68
N ALA A 10 0.18 9.03 -3.26
CA ALA A 10 0.53 9.22 -4.65
C ALA A 10 1.76 10.12 -4.77
N ILE A 11 2.66 9.76 -5.68
CA ILE A 11 3.89 10.48 -6.00
C ILE A 11 3.82 10.80 -7.49
N ASN A 12 4.01 12.07 -7.84
CA ASN A 12 4.05 12.53 -9.23
C ASN A 12 2.79 12.20 -10.08
N GLY A 13 1.61 12.11 -9.45
CA GLY A 13 0.36 11.78 -10.13
C GLY A 13 0.09 10.27 -10.25
N THR A 14 0.96 9.42 -9.71
CA THR A 14 0.80 7.96 -9.70
C THR A 14 0.65 7.47 -8.26
N ILE A 15 -0.28 6.55 -8.01
CA ILE A 15 -0.43 5.93 -6.69
C ILE A 15 0.82 5.08 -6.41
N ALA A 16 1.51 5.38 -5.31
CA ALA A 16 2.68 4.63 -4.85
C ALA A 16 2.28 3.46 -3.95
N GLY A 17 1.27 3.67 -3.09
CA GLY A 17 0.78 2.59 -2.24
C GLY A 17 -0.34 2.98 -1.29
N LEU A 18 -0.84 1.97 -0.58
CA LEU A 18 -1.90 2.05 0.41
C LEU A 18 -1.47 1.32 1.68
N GLU A 19 -1.66 1.97 2.82
CA GLU A 19 -1.45 1.37 4.14
C GLU A 19 -2.68 1.54 5.02
N PHE A 20 -3.04 0.48 5.74
CA PHE A 20 -4.19 0.47 6.65
C PHE A 20 -3.88 -0.36 7.91
N VAL A 21 -4.32 0.13 9.07
CA VAL A 21 -4.35 -0.61 10.34
C VAL A 21 -5.68 -0.38 11.05
N SER A 22 -6.22 -1.43 11.66
CA SER A 22 -7.58 -1.41 12.22
C SER A 22 -7.81 -0.43 13.37
N ARG A 23 -6.74 -0.03 14.08
CA ARG A 23 -6.79 0.87 15.24
C ARG A 23 -6.18 2.23 14.93
N THR A 24 -6.92 3.28 15.23
CA THR A 24 -6.50 4.67 15.06
C THR A 24 -5.25 5.00 15.88
N GLU A 25 -5.12 4.49 17.10
CA GLU A 25 -3.93 4.71 17.93
C GLU A 25 -2.69 4.05 17.33
N ALA A 26 -2.84 2.89 16.69
CA ALA A 26 -1.75 2.21 16.00
C ALA A 26 -1.32 3.03 14.77
N TYR A 27 -2.27 3.49 13.94
CA TYR A 27 -1.98 4.34 12.80
C TYR A 27 -1.27 5.63 13.23
N ARG A 28 -1.76 6.31 14.28
CA ARG A 28 -1.16 7.54 14.79
C ARG A 28 0.30 7.37 15.22
N ARG A 29 0.68 6.20 15.75
CA ARG A 29 2.07 5.89 16.12
C ARG A 29 2.95 5.59 14.91
N LEU A 30 2.36 5.12 13.81
CA LEU A 30 3.07 4.74 12.58
C LEU A 30 3.12 5.88 11.56
N HIS A 31 2.18 6.83 11.61
CA HIS A 31 1.98 7.87 10.60
C HIS A 31 3.28 8.54 10.15
N ASP A 32 4.07 9.08 11.08
CA ASP A 32 5.31 9.79 10.73
C ASP A 32 6.33 8.89 10.03
N ARG A 33 6.38 7.60 10.39
CA ARG A 33 7.27 6.63 9.72
C ARG A 33 6.77 6.28 8.33
N ILE A 34 5.46 6.08 8.17
CA ILE A 34 4.83 5.80 6.87
C ILE A 34 5.09 6.96 5.91
N ILE A 35 4.72 8.17 6.31
CA ILE A 35 4.92 9.37 5.50
C ILE A 35 6.41 9.61 5.23
N GLY A 36 7.29 9.39 6.22
CA GLY A 36 8.73 9.47 6.05
C GLY A 36 9.27 8.48 5.00
N SER A 37 8.76 7.25 4.97
CA SER A 37 9.13 6.24 3.97
C SER A 37 8.77 6.69 2.55
N TYR A 38 7.54 7.15 2.34
CA TYR A 38 7.11 7.66 1.03
C TYR A 38 7.80 8.97 0.65
N ALA A 39 8.18 9.81 1.62
CA ALA A 39 8.96 11.02 1.34
C ALA A 39 10.35 10.66 0.79
N ILE A 40 10.99 9.62 1.32
CA ILE A 40 12.27 9.12 0.79
C ILE A 40 12.08 8.63 -0.64
N GLU A 41 11.04 7.84 -0.91
CA GLU A 41 10.72 7.39 -2.28
C GLU A 41 10.48 8.58 -3.23
N ALA A 42 9.69 9.57 -2.82
CA ALA A 42 9.43 10.77 -3.61
C ALA A 42 10.72 11.54 -3.96
N MET A 43 11.69 11.57 -3.04
CA MET A 43 13.00 12.21 -3.27
C MET A 43 13.88 11.49 -4.29
N LEU A 44 13.61 10.21 -4.60
CA LEU A 44 14.36 9.45 -5.60
C LEU A 44 13.96 9.81 -7.05
N HIS A 45 12.83 10.50 -7.25
CA HIS A 45 12.38 10.91 -8.57
C HIS A 45 13.07 12.20 -9.02
N GLU A 46 13.76 12.15 -10.18
CA GLU A 46 14.41 13.33 -10.78
C GLU A 46 13.42 14.34 -11.37
N ARG A 47 12.18 13.91 -11.65
CA ARG A 47 11.15 14.72 -12.32
C ARG A 47 9.88 14.75 -11.50
N VAL A 48 9.25 15.93 -11.48
CA VAL A 48 7.92 16.11 -10.90
C VAL A 48 6.88 15.86 -11.99
N GLY A 49 5.93 14.98 -11.69
CA GLY A 49 4.77 14.69 -12.54
C GLY A 49 3.49 15.18 -11.89
N TYR A 50 2.48 15.45 -12.72
CA TYR A 50 1.13 15.77 -12.27
C TYR A 50 0.16 14.91 -13.07
N GLY A 51 -0.82 14.33 -12.38
CA GLY A 51 -1.83 13.46 -12.97
C GLY A 51 -3.04 13.40 -12.06
N ALA A 52 -4.20 13.17 -12.65
CA ALA A 52 -5.38 12.80 -11.89
C ALA A 52 -5.10 11.44 -11.23
N ILE A 53 -5.34 11.37 -9.92
CA ILE A 53 -5.30 10.11 -9.19
C ILE A 53 -6.71 9.52 -9.23
N GLU A 54 -6.79 8.23 -9.56
CA GLU A 54 -8.04 7.47 -9.53
C GLU A 54 -7.92 6.38 -8.44
N PRO A 55 -8.22 6.70 -7.17
CA PRO A 55 -8.10 5.73 -6.07
C PRO A 55 -8.87 4.43 -6.31
N GLY A 56 -10.02 4.52 -6.98
CA GLY A 56 -10.87 3.35 -7.25
C GLY A 56 -10.19 2.28 -8.08
N SER A 57 -9.44 2.65 -9.12
CA SER A 57 -8.76 1.67 -9.99
C SER A 57 -7.70 0.90 -9.23
N PHE A 58 -6.98 1.54 -8.31
CA PHE A 58 -5.98 0.85 -7.48
C PHE A 58 -6.64 -0.15 -6.51
N ILE A 59 -7.81 0.17 -5.97
CA ILE A 59 -8.57 -0.79 -5.16
C ILE A 59 -9.04 -1.97 -6.01
N GLU A 60 -9.49 -1.73 -7.24
CA GLU A 60 -9.86 -2.79 -8.18
C GLU A 60 -8.66 -3.70 -8.53
N GLU A 61 -7.48 -3.14 -8.74
CA GLU A 61 -6.24 -3.91 -8.94
C GLU A 61 -5.89 -4.79 -7.74
N ILE A 62 -6.03 -4.27 -6.51
CA ILE A 62 -5.81 -5.06 -5.28
C ILE A 62 -6.83 -6.21 -5.20
N MET A 63 -8.10 -5.95 -5.48
CA MET A 63 -9.16 -6.97 -5.46
C MET A 63 -8.99 -8.04 -6.54
N GLY A 64 -8.34 -7.70 -7.66
CA GLY A 64 -8.06 -8.60 -8.77
C GLY A 64 -6.74 -9.35 -8.67
N ALA A 65 -5.89 -9.06 -7.68
CA ALA A 65 -4.57 -9.67 -7.54
C ALA A 65 -4.62 -11.13 -7.06
N ASP A 66 -3.62 -11.92 -7.44
CA ASP A 66 -3.49 -13.28 -6.94
C ASP A 66 -3.19 -13.27 -5.44
N GLU A 67 -4.02 -13.97 -4.66
CA GLU A 67 -3.88 -14.09 -3.22
C GLU A 67 -3.36 -15.47 -2.82
N LYS A 68 -2.33 -15.49 -1.97
CA LYS A 68 -1.93 -16.68 -1.21
C LYS A 68 -2.04 -16.41 0.28
N SER A 69 -2.69 -17.32 1.01
CA SER A 69 -2.90 -17.14 2.45
C SER A 69 -2.39 -18.31 3.30
N TYR A 70 -1.79 -17.97 4.43
CA TYR A 70 -1.11 -18.90 5.33
C TYR A 70 -1.50 -18.61 6.78
N PRO A 71 -1.48 -19.61 7.69
CA PRO A 71 -1.54 -19.34 9.12
C PRO A 71 -0.40 -18.41 9.53
N SER A 72 -0.70 -17.38 10.32
CA SER A 72 0.34 -16.51 10.86
C SER A 72 1.13 -17.22 11.96
N ALA A 73 2.37 -16.79 12.20
CA ALA A 73 3.18 -17.28 13.33
C ALA A 73 2.54 -16.94 14.70
N GLY A 74 1.71 -15.88 14.73
CA GLY A 74 0.91 -15.49 15.88
C GLY A 74 -0.57 -15.80 15.68
N TYR A 75 -1.41 -14.80 15.91
CA TYR A 75 -2.85 -14.92 15.65
C TYR A 75 -3.18 -14.51 14.22
N GLY A 76 -4.12 -15.25 13.61
CA GLY A 76 -4.71 -14.85 12.35
C GLY A 76 -4.08 -15.52 11.13
N ARG A 77 -4.26 -14.88 9.97
CA ARG A 77 -3.76 -15.36 8.68
C ARG A 77 -3.02 -14.25 7.96
N ASP A 78 -1.85 -14.61 7.43
CA ASP A 78 -1.08 -13.75 6.56
C ASP A 78 -1.51 -13.99 5.11
N HIS A 79 -1.89 -12.93 4.42
CA HIS A 79 -2.27 -12.90 3.03
C HIS A 79 -1.19 -12.18 2.25
N ARG A 80 -0.81 -12.71 1.09
CA ARG A 80 0.16 -12.12 0.18
C ARG A 80 -0.50 -11.94 -1.18
N TYR A 81 -0.42 -10.74 -1.70
CA TYR A 81 -1.04 -10.33 -2.96
C TYR A 81 0.04 -10.01 -3.97
N THR A 82 -0.11 -10.53 -5.18
CA THR A 82 0.81 -10.27 -6.28
C THR A 82 0.04 -10.14 -7.59
N SER A 83 0.42 -9.15 -8.39
CA SER A 83 0.05 -9.05 -9.80
C SER A 83 1.20 -8.38 -10.57
N ASP A 84 1.00 -8.13 -11.86
CA ASP A 84 1.96 -7.34 -12.66
C ASP A 84 2.02 -5.86 -12.24
N HIS A 85 1.02 -5.37 -11.50
CA HIS A 85 0.86 -3.95 -11.16
C HIS A 85 0.92 -3.66 -9.66
N ILE A 86 0.69 -4.66 -8.81
CA ILE A 86 0.74 -4.49 -7.35
C ILE A 86 1.49 -5.62 -6.66
N THR A 87 2.01 -5.30 -5.49
CA THR A 87 2.42 -6.28 -4.49
C THR A 87 1.93 -5.84 -3.12
N GLY A 88 1.61 -6.77 -2.25
CA GLY A 88 1.11 -6.40 -0.93
C GLY A 88 0.89 -7.56 0.00
N SER A 89 0.44 -7.21 1.20
CA SER A 89 0.08 -8.17 2.23
C SER A 89 -1.05 -7.66 3.11
N ALA A 90 -1.78 -8.58 3.70
CA ALA A 90 -2.74 -8.29 4.75
C ALA A 90 -2.62 -9.33 5.88
N LEU A 91 -2.85 -8.89 7.10
CA LEU A 91 -3.03 -9.76 8.27
C LEU A 91 -4.49 -9.69 8.67
N THR A 92 -5.18 -10.84 8.71
CA THR A 92 -6.56 -10.92 9.19
C THR A 92 -6.65 -11.69 10.50
N TYR A 93 -7.59 -11.31 11.37
CA TYR A 93 -7.93 -12.06 12.57
C TYR A 93 -9.45 -12.06 12.76
N ARG A 94 -10.05 -13.25 12.89
CA ARG A 94 -11.51 -13.44 13.00
C ARG A 94 -12.31 -12.80 11.85
N GLY A 95 -11.77 -12.83 10.63
CA GLY A 95 -12.43 -12.28 9.43
C GLY A 95 -12.22 -10.79 9.22
N GLU A 96 -11.58 -10.09 10.15
CA GLU A 96 -11.31 -8.65 10.06
C GLU A 96 -9.86 -8.37 9.66
N VAL A 97 -9.64 -7.36 8.83
CA VAL A 97 -8.30 -6.89 8.46
C VAL A 97 -7.68 -6.14 9.64
N VAL A 98 -6.57 -6.65 10.17
CA VAL A 98 -5.81 -6.03 11.26
C VAL A 98 -4.84 -5.00 10.71
N HIS A 99 -4.13 -5.35 9.64
CA HIS A 99 -3.14 -4.53 8.95
C HIS A 99 -3.11 -4.94 7.49
N SER A 100 -2.96 -3.98 6.58
CA SER A 100 -2.66 -4.25 5.18
C SER A 100 -1.78 -3.18 4.58
N VAL A 101 -0.89 -3.60 3.68
CA VAL A 101 0.02 -2.74 2.95
C VAL A 101 0.09 -3.21 1.51
N PHE A 102 -0.06 -2.27 0.58
CA PHE A 102 -0.01 -2.50 -0.85
C PHE A 102 0.84 -1.43 -1.51
N PHE A 103 1.66 -1.84 -2.46
CA PHE A 103 2.49 -0.95 -3.26
C PHE A 103 2.16 -1.15 -4.73
N SER A 104 2.13 -0.05 -5.47
CA SER A 104 2.13 -0.12 -6.92
C SER A 104 3.53 -0.54 -7.37
N LEU A 105 3.59 -1.49 -8.28
CA LEU A 105 4.79 -1.82 -9.02
C LEU A 105 4.86 -0.84 -10.17
N GLY A 106 5.66 0.21 -10.01
CA GLY A 106 5.94 1.13 -11.11
C GLY A 106 6.39 0.32 -12.34
N ASN A 107 5.87 0.67 -13.51
CA ASN A 107 6.36 0.16 -14.79
C ASN A 107 7.75 0.77 -15.10
N ASP A 108 8.73 0.59 -14.22
CA ASP A 108 10.13 0.91 -14.47
C ASP A 108 10.81 -0.23 -15.27
N CYS A 109 10.07 -0.74 -16.26
CA CYS A 109 10.60 -1.59 -17.31
C CYS A 109 10.58 -0.83 -18.65
N SER A 110 11.25 0.32 -18.71
CA SER A 110 11.78 0.93 -19.93
C SER A 110 12.77 2.06 -19.51
N LYS A 111 14.02 2.18 -19.95
CA LYS A 111 14.78 1.61 -21.07
C LYS A 111 16.28 1.63 -20.76
N THR A 112 16.94 0.48 -20.76
CA THR A 112 18.33 0.40 -21.23
C THR A 112 18.26 0.16 -22.74
N GLY A 113 18.23 1.27 -23.48
CA GLY A 113 18.64 1.30 -24.89
C GLY A 113 20.13 1.58 -24.98
#